data_AF-A0A2V7Y766-F1
#
_entry.id   AF-A0A2V7Y766-F1
#
_cell.length_a   1.000
_cell.length_b   1.000
_cell.length_c   1.000
_cell.angle_alpha   90.00
_cell.angle_beta   90.00
_cell.angle_gamma   90.00
#
_symmetry.space_group_name_H-M   'P 1'
#
loop_
_entity.id
_entity.type
_entity.pdbx_description
1 polymer ?
#
loop_
_entity_poly.entity_id
_entity_poly.type
_entity_poly.pdbx_seq_one_letter_code
_entity_poly.pdbx_strand_id
1 'polypeptide(L)'
;VAMPTLTAMIAAAVIGAWLGAGVVSRWSRPRIQRGMGVALLAAASVMLMTQLGLVPLGGEALGLSPARLAVAAAANFALGALMTLGIGLYAPCMILVYLMGMDPKAAFPIMMGSCAFLMPVASVRFIRERRYDLPAAVGLGLGGLPAVLVAAFLVRALPLGAVRWLVIAVVVYTAAALLRTAARERRAAALATAAPVPGPEATA
;
A
#
# COMPACT_ATOMS: atom_id res chain seq x y z
N VAL A 1 7.08 8.48 -22.47
CA VAL A 1 6.54 9.39 -21.43
C VAL A 1 7.41 10.62 -21.34
N ALA A 2 6.82 11.81 -21.19
CA ALA A 2 7.57 13.06 -21.06
C ALA A 2 8.39 13.06 -19.76
N MET A 3 9.66 13.46 -19.85
CA MET A 3 10.58 13.45 -18.70
C MET A 3 10.07 14.27 -17.50
N PRO A 4 9.49 15.48 -17.68
CA PRO A 4 8.98 16.26 -16.54
C PRO A 4 7.83 15.57 -15.81
N THR A 5 6.94 14.90 -16.55
CA THR A 5 5.85 14.12 -15.96
C THR A 5 6.41 12.94 -15.17
N LEU A 6 7.31 12.16 -15.79
CA LEU A 6 7.94 11.01 -15.15
C LEU A 6 8.64 11.40 -13.83
N THR A 7 9.54 12.39 -13.88
CA THR A 7 10.34 12.77 -12.71
C THR A 7 9.48 13.38 -11.61
N ALA A 8 8.52 14.24 -11.95
CA ALA A 8 7.61 14.83 -10.96
C ALA A 8 6.74 13.77 -10.27
N MET A 9 6.20 12.80 -11.03
CA MET A 9 5.38 11.73 -10.45
C MET A 9 6.19 10.83 -9.53
N ILE A 10 7.41 10.44 -9.95
CA ILE A 10 8.31 9.62 -9.12
C ILE A 10 8.73 10.38 -7.86
N ALA A 11 9.18 11.63 -8.01
CA ALA A 11 9.59 12.46 -6.88
C ALA A 11 8.43 12.63 -5.87
N ALA A 12 7.22 12.89 -6.36
CA ALA A 12 6.04 13.01 -5.51
C ALA A 12 5.77 11.74 -4.70
N ALA A 13 5.80 10.56 -5.35
CA ALA A 13 5.62 9.28 -4.65
C ALA A 13 6.74 9.01 -3.62
N VAL A 14 7.99 9.31 -3.96
CA VAL A 14 9.14 9.13 -3.05
C VAL A 14 9.02 10.02 -1.83
N ILE A 15 8.70 11.31 -2.01
CA ILE A 15 8.50 12.25 -0.90
C ILE A 15 7.30 11.81 -0.05
N GLY A 16 6.21 11.40 -0.69
CA GLY A 16 5.02 10.87 -0.02
C GLY A 16 5.34 9.65 0.83
N ALA A 17 6.07 8.68 0.28
CA ALA A 17 6.50 7.48 1.00
C ALA A 17 7.45 7.80 2.16
N TRP A 18 8.37 8.75 1.98
CA TRP A 18 9.27 9.17 3.05
C TRP A 18 8.53 9.79 4.24
N LEU A 19 7.60 10.72 3.96
CA LEU A 19 6.76 11.35 4.98
C LEU A 19 5.80 10.35 5.61
N GLY A 20 5.13 9.54 4.79
CA GLY A 20 4.23 8.48 5.24
C GLY A 20 4.93 7.51 6.17
N ALA A 21 6.14 7.06 5.81
CA ALA A 21 6.92 6.12 6.61
C ALA A 21 7.28 6.73 7.97
N GLY A 22 7.71 7.99 8.01
CA GLY A 22 8.03 8.69 9.27
C GLY A 22 6.84 8.94 10.19
N VAL A 23 5.62 9.02 9.64
CA VAL A 23 4.39 9.12 10.43
C VAL A 23 3.95 7.73 10.92
N VAL A 24 3.90 6.74 10.02
CA VAL A 24 3.41 5.39 10.30
C VAL A 24 4.33 4.64 11.27
N SER A 25 5.64 4.85 11.21
CA SER A 25 6.61 4.24 12.12
C SER A 25 6.39 4.63 13.59
N ARG A 26 5.70 5.75 13.85
CA ARG A 26 5.35 6.23 15.20
C ARG A 26 4.00 5.71 15.69
N TRP A 27 3.28 4.94 14.87
CA TRP A 27 1.96 4.46 15.25
C TRP A 27 2.05 3.26 16.19
N SER A 28 1.05 3.13 17.06
CA SER A 28 0.87 1.92 17.84
C SER A 28 0.35 0.78 16.95
N ARG A 29 0.63 -0.47 17.33
CA ARG A 29 0.20 -1.67 16.58
C ARG A 29 -1.30 -1.69 16.22
N PRO A 30 -2.25 -1.34 17.12
CA PRO A 30 -3.68 -1.28 16.76
C PRO A 30 -4.01 -0.18 15.75
N ARG A 31 -3.24 0.93 15.74
CA ARG A 31 -3.41 2.01 14.73
C ARG A 31 -2.92 1.56 13.37
N ILE A 32 -1.76 0.90 13.31
CA ILE A 32 -1.23 0.31 12.06
C ILE A 32 -2.22 -0.71 11.50
N GLN A 33 -2.69 -1.66 12.30
CA GLN A 33 -3.64 -2.68 11.85
C GLN A 33 -4.95 -2.08 11.30
N ARG A 34 -5.48 -1.01 11.91
CA ARG A 34 -6.65 -0.30 11.36
C ARG A 34 -6.33 0.44 10.07
N GLY A 35 -5.22 1.17 10.05
CA GLY A 35 -4.77 1.88 8.86
C GLY A 35 -4.63 0.91 7.68
N MET A 36 -3.88 -0.17 7.87
CA MET A 36 -3.71 -1.24 6.88
C MET A 36 -5.04 -1.91 6.50
N GLY A 37 -5.93 -2.18 7.47
CA GLY A 37 -7.22 -2.79 7.18
C GLY A 37 -8.12 -1.91 6.31
N VAL A 38 -8.28 -0.62 6.67
CA VAL A 38 -9.06 0.36 5.89
C VAL A 38 -8.43 0.57 4.51
N ALA A 39 -7.12 0.68 4.47
CA ALA A 39 -6.33 0.75 3.25
C ALA A 39 -6.63 -0.46 2.34
N LEU A 40 -6.47 -1.69 2.82
CA LEU A 40 -6.72 -2.89 2.02
C LEU A 40 -8.18 -2.99 1.53
N LEU A 41 -9.16 -2.51 2.31
CA LEU A 41 -10.55 -2.40 1.82
C LEU A 41 -10.67 -1.39 0.67
N ALA A 42 -10.05 -0.22 0.77
CA ALA A 42 -10.03 0.75 -0.32
C ALA A 42 -9.35 0.17 -1.57
N ALA A 43 -8.24 -0.55 -1.41
CA ALA A 43 -7.55 -1.25 -2.49
C ALA A 43 -8.44 -2.34 -3.11
N ALA A 44 -9.14 -3.14 -2.30
CA ALA A 44 -10.08 -4.16 -2.79
C ALA A 44 -11.23 -3.54 -3.59
N SER A 45 -11.79 -2.41 -3.14
CA SER A 45 -12.82 -1.67 -3.88
C SER A 45 -12.29 -1.20 -5.23
N VAL A 46 -11.06 -0.67 -5.25
CA VAL A 46 -10.38 -0.26 -6.49
C VAL A 46 -10.19 -1.45 -7.43
N MET A 47 -9.70 -2.59 -6.92
CA MET A 47 -9.54 -3.82 -7.71
C MET A 47 -10.86 -4.34 -8.26
N LEU A 48 -11.94 -4.25 -7.47
CA LEU A 48 -13.28 -4.65 -7.89
C LEU A 48 -13.80 -3.75 -9.01
N MET A 49 -13.64 -2.43 -8.90
CA MET A 49 -14.01 -1.50 -9.97
C MET A 49 -13.26 -1.81 -11.27
N THR A 50 -11.94 -2.08 -11.19
CA THR A 50 -11.15 -2.51 -12.35
C THR A 50 -11.66 -3.81 -12.94
N GLN A 51 -12.02 -4.79 -12.11
CA GLN A 51 -12.51 -6.09 -12.54
C GLN A 51 -13.90 -6.01 -13.19
N LEU A 52 -14.74 -5.08 -12.75
CA LEU A 52 -16.06 -4.80 -13.34
C LEU A 52 -15.99 -3.93 -14.60
N GLY A 53 -14.79 -3.53 -15.04
CA GLY A 53 -14.63 -2.68 -16.22
C GLY A 53 -15.07 -1.23 -16.01
N LEU A 54 -15.18 -0.78 -14.76
CA LEU A 54 -15.57 0.59 -14.41
C LEU A 54 -14.39 1.58 -14.49
N VAL A 55 -13.20 1.09 -14.85
CA VAL A 55 -11.98 1.88 -14.95
C VAL A 55 -11.78 2.31 -16.40
N PRO A 56 -11.45 3.59 -16.67
CA PRO A 56 -11.21 4.08 -18.02
C PRO A 56 -10.03 3.37 -18.69
N LEU A 57 -10.08 3.25 -20.02
CA LEU A 57 -9.01 2.62 -20.82
C LEU A 57 -7.75 3.50 -20.98
N GLY A 58 -7.79 4.74 -20.47
CA GLY A 58 -6.73 5.74 -20.64
C GLY A 58 -6.95 6.62 -21.86
N GLY A 59 -5.90 7.32 -22.29
CA GLY A 59 -5.90 8.15 -23.50
C GLY A 59 -4.57 8.06 -24.23
N GLU A 60 -4.30 8.97 -25.16
CA GLU A 60 -3.07 8.94 -25.97
C GLU A 60 -1.94 9.83 -25.41
N ALA A 61 -2.18 10.52 -24.29
CA ALA A 61 -1.23 11.49 -23.79
C ALA A 61 0.03 10.81 -23.21
N LEU A 62 1.20 11.20 -23.70
CA LEU A 62 2.49 10.73 -23.16
C LEU A 62 3.05 11.65 -22.06
N GLY A 63 2.39 12.77 -21.80
CA GLY A 63 2.75 13.74 -20.77
C GLY A 63 1.54 14.55 -20.34
N LEU A 64 1.65 15.20 -19.19
CA LEU A 64 0.57 15.99 -18.61
C LEU A 64 0.85 17.49 -18.75
N SER A 65 -0.20 18.26 -19.06
CA SER A 65 -0.18 19.71 -18.87
C SER A 65 0.12 20.07 -17.41
N PRO A 66 0.70 21.23 -17.09
CA PRO A 66 1.10 21.60 -15.73
C PRO A 66 0.00 21.43 -14.66
N ALA A 67 -1.24 21.84 -14.95
CA ALA A 67 -2.37 21.71 -14.01
C ALA A 67 -2.70 20.24 -13.72
N ARG A 68 -2.79 19.41 -14.77
CA ARG A 68 -2.99 17.96 -14.65
C ARG A 68 -1.81 17.29 -13.93
N LEU A 69 -0.58 17.72 -14.20
CA LEU A 69 0.60 17.20 -13.55
C LEU A 69 0.59 17.47 -12.04
N ALA A 70 0.16 18.65 -11.61
CA ALA A 70 0.04 18.97 -10.19
C ALA A 70 -0.95 18.04 -9.47
N VAL A 71 -2.13 17.82 -10.07
CA VAL A 71 -3.14 16.88 -9.52
C VAL A 71 -2.60 15.45 -9.47
N ALA A 72 -1.99 14.99 -10.57
CA ALA A 72 -1.41 13.66 -10.64
C ALA A 72 -0.29 13.47 -9.61
N ALA A 73 0.61 14.45 -9.47
CA ALA A 73 1.68 14.42 -8.50
C ALA A 73 1.13 14.40 -7.05
N ALA A 74 0.14 15.22 -6.73
CA ALA A 74 -0.49 15.23 -5.41
C ALA A 74 -1.16 13.89 -5.08
N ALA A 75 -1.87 13.29 -6.04
CA ALA A 75 -2.45 11.97 -5.87
C ALA A 75 -1.37 10.89 -5.70
N ASN A 76 -0.31 10.91 -6.52
CA ASN A 76 0.78 9.92 -6.44
C ASN A 76 1.62 10.07 -5.17
N PHE A 77 1.73 11.29 -4.63
CA PHE A 77 2.26 11.55 -3.29
C PHE A 77 1.44 10.84 -2.21
N ALA A 78 0.11 10.98 -2.26
CA ALA A 78 -0.77 10.30 -1.31
C ALA A 78 -0.68 8.77 -1.45
N LEU A 79 -0.61 8.26 -2.68
CA LEU A 79 -0.40 6.83 -2.93
C LEU A 79 0.96 6.34 -2.43
N GLY A 80 2.01 7.14 -2.57
CA GLY A 80 3.34 6.85 -2.01
C GLY A 80 3.31 6.76 -0.49
N ALA A 81 2.63 7.69 0.19
CA ALA A 81 2.43 7.62 1.63
C ALA A 81 1.63 6.38 2.04
N LEU A 82 0.56 6.07 1.30
CA LEU A 82 -0.31 4.93 1.56
C LEU A 82 0.38 3.58 1.34
N MET A 83 1.38 3.53 0.45
CA MET A 83 2.20 2.35 0.23
C MET A 83 2.97 1.90 1.48
N THR A 84 3.23 2.82 2.41
CA THR A 84 3.86 2.48 3.71
C THR A 84 2.93 1.71 4.64
N LEU A 85 1.61 1.71 4.36
CA LEU A 85 0.61 0.85 5.00
C LEU A 85 0.33 -0.43 4.19
N GLY A 86 1.18 -0.74 3.21
CA GLY A 86 1.10 -1.99 2.44
C GLY A 86 0.16 -1.95 1.24
N ILE A 87 -0.35 -0.79 0.82
CA ILE A 87 -1.07 -0.69 -0.46
C ILE A 87 -0.07 -0.66 -1.61
N GLY A 88 -0.22 -1.59 -2.56
CA GLY A 88 0.54 -1.55 -3.80
C GLY A 88 0.20 -0.31 -4.64
N LEU A 89 1.22 0.33 -5.21
CA LEU A 89 1.05 1.49 -6.09
C LEU A 89 0.45 1.12 -7.46
N TYR A 90 0.50 -0.15 -7.86
CA TYR A 90 0.21 -0.60 -9.23
C TYR A 90 -1.18 -0.22 -9.73
N ALA A 91 -2.23 -0.81 -9.14
CA ALA A 91 -3.62 -0.57 -9.54
C ALA A 91 -4.05 0.89 -9.36
N PRO A 92 -3.81 1.56 -8.21
CA PRO A 92 -4.26 2.93 -8.03
C PRO A 92 -3.50 3.93 -8.92
N CYS A 93 -2.20 3.73 -9.17
CA CYS A 93 -1.43 4.61 -10.06
C CYS A 93 -1.86 4.41 -11.52
N MET A 94 -2.14 3.18 -11.95
CA MET A 94 -2.73 2.92 -13.28
C MET A 94 -4.03 3.70 -13.47
N ILE A 95 -4.95 3.62 -12.52
CA ILE A 95 -6.24 4.35 -12.58
C ILE A 95 -6.02 5.85 -12.62
N LEU A 96 -5.12 6.37 -11.77
CA LEU A 96 -4.77 7.78 -11.78
C LEU A 96 -4.28 8.22 -13.16
N VAL A 97 -3.27 7.53 -13.71
CA VAL A 97 -2.67 7.84 -15.00
C VAL A 97 -3.71 7.77 -16.13
N TYR A 98 -4.62 6.79 -16.08
CA TYR A 98 -5.72 6.66 -17.05
C TYR A 98 -6.75 7.77 -16.94
N LEU A 99 -7.13 8.17 -15.73
CA LEU A 99 -8.02 9.31 -15.49
C LEU A 99 -7.42 10.64 -15.97
N MET A 100 -6.09 10.77 -15.90
CA MET A 100 -5.39 11.93 -16.44
C MET A 100 -5.29 11.93 -17.98
N GLY A 101 -5.76 10.87 -18.63
CA GLY A 101 -5.81 10.70 -20.09
C GLY A 101 -4.51 10.20 -20.70
N MET A 102 -3.63 9.59 -19.90
CA MET A 102 -2.33 9.11 -20.38
C MET A 102 -2.40 7.70 -20.96
N ASP A 103 -1.45 7.44 -21.86
CA ASP A 103 -1.29 6.14 -22.50
C ASP A 103 -0.77 5.05 -21.53
N PRO A 104 -1.28 3.81 -21.62
CA PRO A 104 -0.81 2.69 -20.80
C PRO A 104 0.70 2.43 -20.82
N LYS A 105 1.38 2.70 -21.94
CA LYS A 105 2.84 2.55 -22.04
C LYS A 105 3.57 3.60 -21.21
N ALA A 106 2.95 4.75 -20.94
CA ALA A 106 3.52 5.78 -20.06
C ALA A 106 3.32 5.45 -18.57
N ALA A 107 2.25 4.70 -18.22
CA ALA A 107 1.98 4.29 -16.84
C ALA A 107 3.07 3.35 -16.29
N PHE A 108 3.56 2.43 -17.12
CA PHE A 108 4.49 1.40 -16.67
C PHE A 108 5.83 1.95 -16.13
N PRO A 109 6.54 2.86 -16.83
CA PRO A 109 7.76 3.48 -16.30
C PRO A 109 7.52 4.33 -15.05
N ILE A 110 6.40 5.07 -14.98
CA ILE A 110 6.06 5.89 -13.80
C ILE A 110 5.91 5.00 -12.57
N MET A 111 5.15 3.92 -12.70
CA MET A 111 4.85 2.99 -11.63
C MET A 111 6.09 2.19 -11.21
N MET A 112 6.84 1.64 -12.17
CA MET A 112 8.11 0.93 -11.92
C MET A 112 9.12 1.84 -11.22
N GLY A 113 9.35 3.04 -11.75
CA GLY A 113 10.28 4.01 -11.19
C GLY A 113 9.85 4.45 -9.79
N SER A 114 8.57 4.76 -9.59
CA SER A 114 8.05 5.16 -8.28
C SER A 114 8.33 4.07 -7.24
N CYS A 115 7.92 2.83 -7.49
CA CYS A 115 8.17 1.71 -6.57
C CYS A 115 9.66 1.47 -6.32
N ALA A 116 10.48 1.49 -7.36
CA ALA A 116 11.92 1.23 -7.27
C ALA A 116 12.62 2.23 -6.33
N PHE A 117 12.27 3.51 -6.39
CA PHE A 117 12.89 4.53 -5.56
C PHE A 117 12.22 4.69 -4.19
N LEU A 118 10.89 4.55 -4.12
CA LEU A 118 10.18 4.79 -2.86
C LEU A 118 10.42 3.66 -1.84
N MET A 119 10.60 2.40 -2.28
CA MET A 119 10.81 1.26 -1.37
C MET A 119 12.09 1.43 -0.52
N PRO A 120 13.29 1.66 -1.09
CA PRO A 120 14.49 1.92 -0.28
C PRO A 120 14.33 3.15 0.62
N VAL A 121 13.75 4.24 0.10
CA VAL A 121 13.60 5.51 0.84
C VAL A 121 12.69 5.34 2.05
N ALA A 122 11.56 4.65 1.90
CA ALA A 122 10.66 4.33 3.00
C ALA A 122 11.31 3.35 3.99
N SER A 123 11.99 2.31 3.51
CA SER A 123 12.66 1.31 4.35
C SER A 123 13.70 1.93 5.29
N VAL A 124 14.49 2.93 4.83
CA VAL A 124 15.47 3.63 5.68
C VAL A 124 14.83 4.24 6.93
N ARG A 125 13.61 4.78 6.84
CA ARG A 125 12.90 5.34 8.00
C ARG A 125 12.48 4.25 8.99
N PHE A 126 11.89 3.15 8.50
CA PHE A 126 11.49 2.03 9.36
C PHE A 126 12.69 1.37 10.07
N ILE A 127 13.83 1.24 9.38
CA ILE A 127 15.08 0.73 9.95
C ILE A 127 15.60 1.69 11.04
N ARG A 128 15.66 2.99 10.74
CA ARG A 128 16.12 4.01 11.70
C ARG A 128 15.26 4.06 12.96
N GLU A 129 13.95 3.87 12.83
CA GLU A 129 13.03 3.86 13.97
C GLU A 129 12.97 2.49 14.69
N ARG A 130 13.80 1.52 14.30
CA ARG A 130 13.81 0.14 14.83
C ARG A 130 12.41 -0.52 14.78
N ARG A 131 11.63 -0.14 13.77
CA ARG A 131 10.28 -0.67 13.49
C ARG A 131 10.32 -1.60 12.28
N TYR A 132 11.21 -2.58 12.35
CA TYR A 132 11.35 -3.59 11.31
C TYR A 132 11.68 -4.93 11.97
N ASP A 133 11.18 -6.02 11.40
CA ASP A 133 11.49 -7.37 11.83
C ASP A 133 12.49 -7.98 10.83
N LEU A 134 13.74 -8.18 11.28
CA LEU A 134 14.83 -8.68 10.42
C LEU A 134 14.57 -10.11 9.93
N PRO A 135 14.13 -11.06 10.78
CA PRO A 135 13.82 -12.41 10.32
C PRO A 135 12.74 -12.44 9.24
N ALA A 136 11.64 -11.71 9.42
CA ALA A 136 10.58 -11.62 8.42
C ALA A 136 11.07 -10.93 7.14
N ALA A 137 11.84 -9.85 7.24
CA ALA A 137 12.37 -9.15 6.06
C ALA A 137 13.30 -10.04 5.23
N VAL A 138 14.24 -10.75 5.88
CA VAL A 138 15.15 -11.67 5.21
C VAL A 138 14.39 -12.88 4.66
N GLY A 139 13.45 -13.44 5.42
CA GLY A 139 12.62 -14.56 4.98
C GLY A 139 11.76 -14.21 3.76
N LEU A 140 11.14 -13.03 3.75
CA LEU A 140 10.37 -12.53 2.59
C LEU A 140 11.28 -12.21 1.40
N GLY A 141 12.46 -11.65 1.64
CA GLY A 141 13.43 -11.34 0.58
C GLY A 141 13.96 -12.60 -0.11
N LEU A 142 14.44 -13.56 0.67
CA LEU A 142 14.99 -14.82 0.17
C LEU A 142 13.90 -15.74 -0.40
N GLY A 143 12.72 -15.79 0.21
CA GLY A 143 11.59 -16.57 -0.30
C GLY A 143 10.92 -15.95 -1.52
N GLY A 144 10.88 -14.63 -1.60
CA GLY A 144 10.26 -13.90 -2.71
C GLY A 144 10.99 -14.08 -4.04
N LEU A 145 12.32 -14.11 -4.04
CA LEU A 145 13.12 -14.24 -5.26
C LEU A 145 12.81 -15.53 -6.07
N PRO A 146 12.86 -16.74 -5.50
CA PRO A 146 12.46 -17.96 -6.21
C PRO A 146 10.94 -18.03 -6.43
N ALA A 147 10.13 -17.53 -5.48
CA ALA A 147 8.67 -17.55 -5.61
C ALA A 147 8.18 -16.76 -6.84
N VAL A 148 8.79 -15.61 -7.14
CA VAL A 148 8.45 -14.80 -8.33
C VAL A 148 8.78 -15.56 -9.62
N LEU A 149 9.90 -16.29 -9.66
CA LEU A 149 10.25 -17.11 -10.83
C LEU A 149 9.22 -18.21 -11.06
N VAL A 150 8.85 -18.95 -10.01
CA VAL A 150 7.82 -19.99 -10.09
C VAL A 150 6.46 -19.40 -10.47
N ALA A 151 6.07 -18.28 -9.86
CA ALA A 151 4.81 -17.59 -10.15
C ALA A 151 4.73 -17.14 -11.61
N ALA A 152 5.84 -16.67 -12.21
CA ALA A 152 5.87 -16.25 -13.61
C ALA A 152 5.51 -17.38 -14.58
N PHE A 153 5.85 -18.63 -14.27
CA PHE A 153 5.47 -19.80 -15.07
C PHE A 153 4.06 -20.29 -14.74
N LEU A 154 3.70 -20.33 -13.46
CA LEU A 154 2.38 -20.83 -13.02
C LEU A 154 1.23 -19.92 -13.46
N VAL A 155 1.37 -18.59 -13.34
CA VAL A 155 0.31 -17.62 -13.66
C VAL A 155 -0.06 -17.66 -15.14
N ARG A 156 0.87 -18.02 -16.03
CA ARG A 156 0.61 -18.15 -17.47
C ARG A 156 -0.35 -19.30 -17.81
N ALA A 157 -0.43 -20.32 -16.96
CA ALA A 157 -1.30 -21.47 -17.16
C ALA A 157 -2.71 -21.29 -16.54
N LEU A 158 -2.94 -20.22 -15.78
CA LEU A 158 -4.18 -20.00 -15.03
C LEU A 158 -5.15 -19.05 -15.75
N PRO A 159 -6.48 -19.27 -15.61
CA PRO A 159 -7.48 -18.33 -16.09
C PRO A 159 -7.39 -17.03 -15.26
N LEU A 160 -6.85 -15.97 -15.87
CA LEU A 160 -6.57 -14.68 -15.21
C LEU A 160 -7.82 -14.08 -14.54
N GLY A 161 -9.02 -14.33 -15.08
CA GLY A 161 -10.27 -13.90 -14.47
C GLY A 161 -10.48 -14.48 -13.07
N ALA A 162 -10.26 -15.79 -12.89
CA ALA A 162 -10.39 -16.45 -11.60
C ALA A 162 -9.30 -15.99 -10.62
N VAL A 163 -8.07 -15.79 -11.10
CA VAL A 163 -6.96 -15.31 -10.27
C VAL A 163 -7.26 -13.91 -9.72
N ARG A 164 -7.80 -12.99 -10.53
CA ARG A 164 -8.15 -11.64 -10.06
C ARG A 164 -9.22 -11.68 -8.97
N TRP A 165 -10.26 -12.50 -9.13
CA TRP A 165 -11.29 -12.70 -8.10
C TRP A 165 -10.73 -13.32 -6.81
N LEU A 166 -9.84 -14.30 -6.95
CA LEU A 166 -9.14 -14.89 -5.81
C LEU A 166 -8.33 -13.84 -5.04
N VAL A 167 -7.57 -13.00 -5.73
CA VAL A 167 -6.79 -11.93 -5.08
C VAL A 167 -7.71 -10.95 -4.35
N ILE A 168 -8.83 -10.52 -4.95
CA ILE A 168 -9.82 -9.66 -4.28
C ILE A 168 -10.31 -10.32 -2.99
N ALA A 169 -10.68 -11.60 -3.03
CA ALA A 169 -11.16 -12.34 -1.85
C ALA A 169 -10.08 -12.42 -0.74
N VAL A 170 -8.83 -12.70 -1.10
CA VAL A 170 -7.70 -12.76 -0.16
C VAL A 170 -7.42 -11.40 0.48
N VAL A 171 -7.47 -10.32 -0.31
CA VAL A 171 -7.26 -8.95 0.19
C VAL A 171 -8.38 -8.56 1.16
N VAL A 172 -9.65 -8.83 0.82
CA VAL A 172 -10.80 -8.58 1.71
C VAL A 172 -10.69 -9.38 2.99
N TYR A 173 -10.32 -10.67 2.90
CA TYR A 173 -10.08 -11.51 4.08
C TYR A 173 -9.00 -10.92 4.99
N THR A 174 -7.87 -10.50 4.41
CA THR A 174 -6.74 -9.92 5.15
C THR A 174 -7.16 -8.61 5.82
N ALA A 175 -7.88 -7.76 5.11
CA ALA A 175 -8.41 -6.51 5.64
C ALA A 175 -9.34 -6.75 6.84
N ALA A 176 -10.30 -7.68 6.71
CA ALA A 176 -11.21 -8.05 7.79
C ALA A 176 -10.46 -8.68 8.98
N ALA A 177 -9.44 -9.50 8.73
CA ALA A 177 -8.62 -10.08 9.80
C ALA A 177 -7.87 -9.00 10.59
N LEU A 178 -7.22 -8.04 9.92
CA LEU A 178 -6.52 -6.93 10.57
C LEU A 178 -7.46 -6.03 11.38
N LEU A 179 -8.63 -5.70 10.84
CA LEU A 179 -9.63 -4.88 11.55
C LEU A 179 -10.18 -5.60 12.79
N ARG A 180 -10.44 -6.91 12.70
CA ARG A 180 -10.88 -7.72 13.84
C ARG A 180 -9.81 -7.76 14.94
N THR A 181 -8.55 -7.99 14.59
CA THR A 181 -7.44 -7.99 15.55
C THR A 181 -7.31 -6.62 16.24
N ALA A 182 -7.41 -5.54 15.48
CA ALA A 182 -7.30 -4.19 16.03
C ALA A 182 -8.49 -3.79 16.92
N ALA A 183 -9.66 -4.40 16.73
CA ALA A 183 -10.82 -4.25 17.59
C ALA A 183 -10.67 -5.04 18.90
N ARG A 184 -10.15 -6.27 18.82
CA ARG A 184 -9.86 -7.11 20.00
C ARG A 184 -8.81 -6.47 20.92
N GLU A 185 -7.70 -5.98 20.36
CA GLU A 185 -6.65 -5.29 21.12
C GLU A 185 -7.18 -4.04 21.84
N ARG A 186 -8.09 -3.29 21.18
CA ARG A 186 -8.79 -2.15 21.79
C ARG A 186 -9.65 -2.55 22.98
N ARG A 187 -10.44 -3.61 22.82
CA ARG A 187 -11.37 -4.09 23.84
C ARG A 187 -10.60 -4.60 25.05
N ALA A 188 -9.51 -5.33 24.84
CA ALA A 188 -8.62 -5.77 25.92
C ALA A 188 -8.04 -4.58 26.70
N ALA A 189 -7.56 -3.54 26.00
CA ALA A 189 -7.03 -2.34 26.64
C ALA A 189 -8.09 -1.59 27.46
N ALA A 190 -9.33 -1.49 26.95
CA ALA A 190 -10.45 -0.85 27.66
C ALA A 190 -10.86 -1.63 28.93
N LEU A 191 -10.86 -2.97 28.87
CA LEU A 191 -11.16 -3.82 30.02
C LEU A 191 -10.07 -3.72 31.10
N ALA A 192 -8.80 -3.63 30.71
CA ALA A 192 -7.69 -3.48 31.65
C ALA A 192 -7.72 -2.13 32.39
N THR A 193 -8.24 -1.06 31.75
CA THR A 193 -8.39 0.26 32.40
C THR A 193 -9.63 0.35 33.28
N ALA A 194 -10.64 -0.48 33.05
CA ALA A 194 -11.85 -0.56 33.87
C ALA A 194 -11.70 -1.50 35.08
N ALA A 195 -10.61 -2.27 35.17
CA ALA A 195 -10.35 -3.15 36.31
C ALA A 195 -10.10 -2.30 37.58
N PRO A 196 -10.73 -2.63 38.73
CA PRO A 196 -10.49 -1.92 39.97
C PRO A 196 -9.01 -2.02 40.37
N VAL A 197 -8.43 -0.91 40.84
CA VAL A 197 -7.10 -0.95 41.46
C VAL A 197 -7.23 -1.80 42.73
N PRO A 198 -6.44 -2.88 42.92
CA PRO A 198 -6.45 -3.62 44.17
C PRO A 198 -6.11 -2.65 45.30
N GLY A 199 -7.02 -2.53 46.26
CA GLY A 199 -6.82 -1.71 47.45
C GLY A 199 -5.61 -2.19 48.24
N PRO A 200 -4.97 -1.33 49.06
CA PRO A 200 -3.87 -1.76 49.91
C PRO A 200 -4.39 -2.87 50.84
N GLU A 201 -4.01 -4.11 50.56
CA GLU A 201 -4.29 -5.21 51.47
C GLU A 201 -3.61 -4.91 52.80
N ALA A 202 -4.44 -4.88 53.84
CA ALA A 202 -4.07 -4.60 55.20
C ALA A 202 -3.00 -5.60 55.67
N THR A 203 -1.76 -5.14 55.75
CA THR A 203 -0.78 -5.70 56.68
C THR A 203 -1.19 -5.25 58.08
N ALA A 204 -2.02 -6.04 58.75
CA ALA A 204 -2.31 -5.95 60.17
C ALA A 204 -2.07 -7.33 60.80
#